data_AF-A0A1H7IJN0-F1
#
_entry.id   AF-A0A1H7IJN0-F1
#
_cell.length_a   1.000
_cell.length_b   1.000
_cell.length_c   1.000
_cell.angle_alpha   90.00
_cell.angle_beta   90.00
_cell.angle_gamma   90.00
#
_symmetry.space_group_name_H-M   'P 1'
#
loop_
_entity.id
_entity.type
_entity.pdbx_description
1 polymer ?
#
loop_
_entity_poly.entity_id
_entity_poly.type
_entity_poly.pdbx_seq_one_letter_code
_entity_poly.pdbx_strand_id
1 'polypeptide(L)'
;MTQLKEKSLSLRYVDAMGHGWNLGNSFDSFHKEELSWGNPRVTKELLQTVKKKGFKNIRLPLTLHMRIDGPENDYTINESFLNRYEEAVKGSLEEGFYVMINIHHDSVTWLKEWNGQTDSDRFKKYVRIWEQLSERFKDYDDRVMFESVNEPQFNVEESVGIQYLEKLNDTFYHMVRQSGGNNATRMLVLPTLLTNDSQNKLDALYEQIVGFDDPYILATVHYYSVWVYSANIGKTRFDQTLWEDVTPRTSLVEVFDRVTETFIDRGIGVVIGEYGLLGYDKSESANQFGETLKYLEYINYYANKKGMSLILWDNGQHLNRYEYEWYLPRFGELIERSMKERSAHSKGLDTEYLTEPLPEEGMAIPLVLNGHVLEKVRTHSRELIKGKEYTLEGEILYLSESFFKQLYEETHGEIGLTVTLILTFSGGADWHHHLIYTDKPVLKEAAGKVGEAVQIPTIFNGNHLESLIVKDSNNDSVANNKELEYLQHSLEFMPGEDSIYLLSDFTSQLQDGEYTIHVTFFSGMRVLYHLHVENGEIKGK
;
A
#
# COMPACT_ATOMS: atom_id res chain seq x y z
N MET A 1 -30.05 -27.61 6.86
CA MET A 1 -30.36 -26.20 7.14
C MET A 1 -29.46 -25.78 8.29
N THR A 2 -28.31 -25.20 7.98
CA THR A 2 -27.40 -24.67 9.01
C THR A 2 -28.03 -23.38 9.53
N GLN A 3 -28.38 -23.33 10.81
CA GLN A 3 -28.79 -22.09 11.46
C GLN A 3 -27.64 -21.09 11.26
N LEU A 4 -27.89 -20.01 10.51
CA LEU A 4 -26.93 -18.91 10.43
C LEU A 4 -26.75 -18.39 11.87
N LYS A 5 -25.57 -18.60 12.46
CA LYS A 5 -25.23 -18.01 13.75
C LYS A 5 -25.38 -16.49 13.61
N GLU A 6 -26.07 -15.88 14.57
CA GLU A 6 -26.16 -14.43 14.64
C GLU A 6 -24.75 -13.84 14.79
N LYS A 7 -24.41 -12.84 13.95
CA LYS A 7 -23.11 -12.17 14.01
C LYS A 7 -22.97 -11.43 15.35
N SER A 8 -21.78 -11.51 15.96
CA SER A 8 -21.43 -10.72 17.15
C SER A 8 -21.55 -9.22 16.87
N LEU A 9 -21.56 -8.41 17.92
CA LEU A 9 -21.65 -6.96 17.80
C LEU A 9 -20.43 -6.39 17.04
N SER A 10 -19.22 -6.83 17.36
CA SER A 10 -17.98 -6.43 16.68
C SER A 10 -18.02 -6.77 15.18
N LEU A 11 -18.49 -7.95 14.79
CA LEU A 11 -18.65 -8.33 13.39
C LEU A 11 -19.68 -7.46 12.65
N ARG A 12 -20.83 -7.17 13.27
CA ARG A 12 -21.84 -6.26 12.69
C ARG A 12 -21.33 -4.84 12.55
N TYR A 13 -20.47 -4.40 13.48
CA TYR A 13 -19.86 -3.07 13.42
C TYR A 13 -18.89 -2.97 12.23
N VAL A 14 -18.02 -3.97 12.03
CA VAL A 14 -17.12 -4.05 10.87
C VAL A 14 -17.89 -4.09 9.55
N ASP A 15 -18.99 -4.86 9.46
CA ASP A 15 -19.86 -4.86 8.27
C ASP A 15 -20.41 -3.45 7.96
N ALA A 16 -20.75 -2.67 8.99
CA ALA A 16 -21.27 -1.32 8.85
C ALA A 16 -20.18 -0.30 8.47
N MET A 17 -18.97 -0.47 9.00
CA MET A 17 -17.79 0.33 8.65
C MET A 17 -17.43 0.21 7.16
N GLY A 18 -17.64 -0.97 6.55
CA GLY A 18 -17.30 -1.23 5.15
C GLY A 18 -15.83 -0.92 4.84
N HIS A 19 -15.59 -0.25 3.72
CA HIS A 19 -14.24 0.17 3.31
C HIS A 19 -13.90 1.57 3.84
N GLY A 20 -12.63 1.77 4.14
CA GLY A 20 -12.11 2.97 4.77
C GLY A 20 -10.97 3.64 4.02
N TRP A 21 -10.68 4.87 4.44
CA TRP A 21 -9.58 5.68 3.94
C TRP A 21 -8.82 6.30 5.12
N ASN A 22 -7.49 6.23 5.12
CA ASN A 22 -6.65 6.92 6.10
C ASN A 22 -6.39 8.34 5.63
N LEU A 23 -6.59 9.31 6.52
CA LEU A 23 -6.05 10.65 6.36
C LEU A 23 -4.57 10.66 6.77
N GLY A 24 -3.73 9.96 6.00
CA GLY A 24 -2.29 9.86 6.28
C GLY A 24 -1.56 11.18 6.08
N ASN A 25 -0.38 11.29 6.68
CA ASN A 25 0.53 12.43 6.63
C ASN A 25 -0.14 13.80 6.87
N SER A 26 -1.08 13.84 7.81
CA SER A 26 -1.85 15.02 8.20
C SER A 26 -1.70 15.26 9.71
N PHE A 27 -2.63 14.78 10.54
CA PHE A 27 -2.53 14.93 11.99
C PHE A 27 -1.47 14.02 12.63
N ASP A 28 -1.03 13.00 11.89
CA ASP A 28 0.11 12.13 12.19
C ASP A 28 1.46 12.74 11.86
N SER A 29 1.52 13.81 11.05
CA SER A 29 2.79 14.45 10.71
C SER A 29 3.57 14.85 11.96
N PHE A 30 4.89 14.88 11.88
CA PHE A 30 5.69 15.49 12.95
C PHE A 30 5.50 17.02 12.96
N HIS A 31 5.83 17.67 14.08
CA HIS A 31 5.82 19.13 14.31
C HIS A 31 4.45 19.73 14.67
N LYS A 32 4.35 21.06 14.75
CA LYS A 32 3.25 21.73 15.49
C LYS A 32 1.89 21.74 14.77
N GLU A 33 1.88 21.57 13.45
CA GLU A 33 0.66 21.66 12.63
C GLU A 33 0.46 20.39 11.78
N GLU A 34 -0.75 20.18 11.28
CA GLU A 34 -1.11 19.06 10.39
C GLU A 34 -0.51 19.16 8.97
N LEU A 35 0.12 20.30 8.66
CA LEU A 35 0.66 20.62 7.32
C LEU A 35 2.13 20.26 7.16
N SER A 36 2.75 19.76 8.23
CA SER A 36 4.21 19.72 8.36
C SER A 36 4.89 18.73 7.40
N TRP A 37 4.11 17.84 6.79
CA TRP A 37 4.54 16.92 5.74
C TRP A 37 3.96 17.25 4.34
N GLY A 38 3.52 18.50 4.14
CA GLY A 38 3.19 19.03 2.81
C GLY A 38 1.71 18.91 2.39
N ASN A 39 0.90 18.14 3.12
CA ASN A 39 -0.53 18.08 2.87
C ASN A 39 -1.26 19.39 3.26
N PRO A 40 -2.36 19.76 2.56
CA PRO A 40 -3.18 20.90 2.93
C PRO A 40 -4.04 20.62 4.18
N ARG A 41 -4.63 21.69 4.75
CA ARG A 41 -5.57 21.55 5.88
C ARG A 41 -6.76 20.71 5.43
N VAL A 42 -7.25 19.83 6.31
CA VAL A 42 -8.48 19.06 6.06
C VAL A 42 -9.66 19.99 5.83
N THR A 43 -10.32 19.87 4.68
CA THR A 43 -11.49 20.67 4.31
C THR A 43 -12.75 19.81 4.31
N LYS A 44 -13.92 20.46 4.36
CA LYS A 44 -15.20 19.75 4.20
C LYS A 44 -15.31 19.13 2.80
N GLU A 45 -14.79 19.83 1.80
CA GLU A 45 -14.75 19.41 0.40
C GLU A 45 -13.93 18.11 0.23
N LEU A 46 -12.80 17.98 0.93
CA LEU A 46 -12.02 16.74 0.96
C LEU A 46 -12.87 15.58 1.53
N LEU A 47 -13.49 15.77 2.68
CA LEU A 47 -14.30 14.73 3.34
C LEU A 47 -15.50 14.32 2.47
N GLN A 48 -16.18 15.29 1.85
CA GLN A 48 -17.25 15.03 0.88
C GLN A 48 -16.78 14.24 -0.33
N THR A 49 -15.59 14.56 -0.83
CA THR A 49 -14.99 13.86 -1.96
C THR A 49 -14.70 12.42 -1.62
N VAL A 50 -14.03 12.16 -0.48
CA VAL A 50 -13.76 10.81 0.02
C VAL A 50 -15.09 10.04 0.19
N LYS A 51 -16.14 10.69 0.72
CA LYS A 51 -17.45 10.06 0.91
C LYS A 51 -18.10 9.68 -0.41
N LYS A 52 -18.07 10.58 -1.40
CA LYS A 52 -18.62 10.35 -2.75
C LYS A 52 -17.92 9.21 -3.49
N LYS A 53 -16.63 8.99 -3.22
CA LYS A 53 -15.85 7.86 -3.75
C LYS A 53 -16.28 6.50 -3.15
N GLY A 54 -17.10 6.51 -2.10
CA GLY A 54 -17.78 5.32 -1.59
C GLY A 54 -17.24 4.79 -0.25
N PHE A 55 -16.20 5.41 0.30
CA PHE A 55 -15.69 5.07 1.61
C PHE A 55 -16.73 5.32 2.70
N LYS A 56 -16.80 4.41 3.68
CA LYS A 56 -17.78 4.44 4.77
C LYS A 56 -17.16 4.74 6.12
N ASN A 57 -15.86 4.50 6.27
CA ASN A 57 -15.10 4.91 7.45
C ASN A 57 -13.86 5.73 7.07
N ILE A 58 -13.36 6.50 8.03
CA ILE A 58 -12.12 7.27 7.93
C ILE A 58 -11.30 7.05 9.20
N ARG A 59 -10.02 6.74 9.02
CA ARG A 59 -9.05 6.72 10.12
C ARG A 59 -8.32 8.06 10.13
N LEU A 60 -8.22 8.67 11.31
CA LEU A 60 -7.56 9.96 11.52
C LEU A 60 -6.31 9.76 12.41
N PRO A 61 -5.20 9.25 11.85
CA PRO A 61 -3.92 9.14 12.53
C PRO A 61 -3.54 10.42 13.29
N LEU A 62 -3.23 10.32 14.58
CA LEU A 62 -2.94 11.49 15.43
C LEU A 62 -1.59 11.30 16.14
N THR A 63 -0.62 12.15 15.83
CA THR A 63 0.65 12.19 16.56
C THR A 63 0.64 13.34 17.57
N LEU A 64 0.94 13.08 18.83
CA LEU A 64 1.01 14.10 19.89
C LEU A 64 2.45 14.49 20.26
N HIS A 65 3.46 13.82 19.70
CA HIS A 65 4.84 14.24 19.78
C HIS A 65 5.00 15.72 19.35
N MET A 66 5.65 16.53 20.20
CA MET A 66 5.76 18.01 20.08
C MET A 66 4.45 18.81 20.18
N ARG A 67 3.31 18.17 20.52
CA ARG A 67 1.98 18.80 20.65
C ARG A 67 1.35 18.55 22.02
N ILE A 68 2.18 18.20 22.99
CA ILE A 68 1.81 17.88 24.37
C ILE A 68 2.89 18.41 25.29
N ASP A 69 2.48 18.99 26.41
CA ASP A 69 3.42 19.54 27.38
C ASP A 69 4.17 18.44 28.16
N GLY A 70 5.16 18.84 28.95
CA GLY A 70 5.90 17.96 29.85
C GLY A 70 5.14 17.61 31.13
N PRO A 71 5.75 16.80 32.02
CA PRO A 71 5.16 16.41 33.30
C PRO A 71 4.78 17.60 34.20
N GLU A 72 5.49 18.73 34.07
CA GLU A 72 5.24 19.95 34.84
C GLU A 72 3.87 20.59 34.55
N ASN A 73 3.30 20.34 33.37
CA ASN A 73 1.97 20.76 32.97
C ASN A 73 1.05 19.56 32.72
N ASP A 74 1.29 18.46 33.45
CA ASP A 74 0.43 17.27 33.48
C ASP A 74 0.17 16.65 32.10
N TYR A 75 1.16 16.75 31.19
CA TYR A 75 1.05 16.29 29.81
C TYR A 75 -0.21 16.81 29.10
N THR A 76 -0.54 18.09 29.28
CA THR A 76 -1.68 18.72 28.62
C THR A 76 -1.47 18.76 27.10
N ILE A 77 -2.44 18.28 26.33
CA ILE A 77 -2.42 18.35 24.86
C ILE A 77 -2.61 19.81 24.45
N ASN A 78 -1.89 20.25 23.42
CA ASN A 78 -2.05 21.59 22.87
C ASN A 78 -3.52 21.83 22.44
N GLU A 79 -4.19 22.73 23.16
CA GLU A 79 -5.64 22.95 23.03
C GLU A 79 -6.05 23.39 21.62
N SER A 80 -5.28 24.28 20.97
CA SER A 80 -5.58 24.70 19.59
C SER A 80 -5.50 23.55 18.59
N PHE A 81 -4.52 22.66 18.75
CA PHE A 81 -4.36 21.50 17.89
C PHE A 81 -5.46 20.46 18.15
N LEU A 82 -5.82 20.22 19.41
CA LEU A 82 -6.91 19.30 19.76
C LEU A 82 -8.27 19.80 19.26
N ASN A 83 -8.54 21.11 19.35
CA ASN A 83 -9.73 21.73 18.75
C ASN A 83 -9.75 21.52 17.24
N ARG A 84 -8.61 21.72 16.57
CA ARG A 84 -8.49 21.51 15.13
C ARG A 84 -8.71 20.04 14.73
N TYR A 85 -8.21 19.10 15.53
CA TYR A 85 -8.43 17.67 15.32
C TYR A 85 -9.91 17.29 15.52
N GLU A 86 -10.54 17.81 16.58
CA GLU A 86 -11.96 17.63 16.85
C GLU A 86 -12.85 18.16 15.72
N GLU A 87 -12.50 19.29 15.09
CA GLU A 87 -13.19 19.80 13.90
C GLU A 87 -13.19 18.78 12.75
N ALA A 88 -12.06 18.10 12.52
CA ALA A 88 -11.95 17.07 11.48
C ALA A 88 -12.75 15.80 11.84
N VAL A 89 -12.74 15.38 13.10
CA VAL A 89 -13.58 14.28 13.61
C VAL A 89 -15.07 14.62 13.40
N LYS A 90 -15.50 15.81 13.83
CA LYS A 90 -16.88 16.27 13.68
C LYS A 90 -17.29 16.38 12.22
N GLY A 91 -16.47 17.00 11.38
CA GLY A 91 -16.73 17.08 9.94
C GLY A 91 -16.88 15.71 9.29
N SER A 92 -16.08 14.73 9.71
CA SER A 92 -16.17 13.36 9.22
C SER A 92 -17.50 12.70 9.62
N LEU A 93 -17.96 12.90 10.85
CA LEU A 93 -19.25 12.38 11.32
C LEU A 93 -20.44 13.05 10.63
N GLU A 94 -20.36 14.35 10.35
CA GLU A 94 -21.37 15.10 9.59
C GLU A 94 -21.52 14.57 8.15
N GLU A 95 -20.42 14.15 7.52
CA GLU A 95 -20.44 13.48 6.21
C GLU A 95 -20.81 11.99 6.30
N GLY A 96 -21.12 11.48 7.50
CA GLY A 96 -21.66 10.15 7.71
C GLY A 96 -20.59 9.05 7.74
N PHE A 97 -19.36 9.35 8.12
CA PHE A 97 -18.33 8.34 8.33
C PHE A 97 -18.43 7.67 9.71
N TYR A 98 -17.96 6.43 9.80
CA TYR A 98 -17.33 5.92 11.02
C TYR A 98 -15.92 6.51 11.15
N VAL A 99 -15.49 6.88 12.35
CA VAL A 99 -14.23 7.61 12.58
C VAL A 99 -13.36 6.84 13.58
N MET A 100 -12.14 6.48 13.17
CA MET A 100 -11.14 5.88 14.05
C MET A 100 -10.12 6.93 14.48
N ILE A 101 -9.97 7.10 15.80
CA ILE A 101 -9.01 7.98 16.47
C ILE A 101 -7.96 7.12 17.14
N ASN A 102 -6.69 7.50 17.06
CA ASN A 102 -5.59 6.76 17.70
C ASN A 102 -4.55 7.68 18.34
N ILE A 103 -3.45 7.08 18.79
CA ILE A 103 -2.15 7.74 18.83
C ILE A 103 -1.24 7.05 17.80
N HIS A 104 -0.53 7.82 16.98
CA HIS A 104 0.08 7.31 15.77
C HIS A 104 1.60 7.13 15.87
N HIS A 105 2.41 8.12 15.46
CA HIS A 105 3.86 8.02 15.58
C HIS A 105 4.40 8.26 17.00
N ASP A 106 3.52 8.45 17.99
CA ASP A 106 3.87 8.36 19.41
C ASP A 106 4.51 6.99 19.74
N SER A 107 4.09 5.93 19.04
CA SER A 107 4.67 4.58 19.13
C SER A 107 6.17 4.58 18.87
N VAL A 108 6.60 5.17 17.75
CA VAL A 108 8.00 5.14 17.29
C VAL A 108 8.87 6.27 17.83
N THR A 109 8.26 7.34 18.35
CA THR A 109 9.00 8.53 18.82
C THR A 109 9.42 8.41 20.28
N TRP A 110 8.51 8.09 21.19
CA TRP A 110 8.81 8.05 22.63
C TRP A 110 8.33 6.79 23.32
N LEU A 111 7.24 6.17 22.86
CA LEU A 111 6.64 5.02 23.53
C LEU A 111 7.48 3.74 23.36
N LYS A 112 8.20 3.58 22.24
CA LYS A 112 9.14 2.46 22.04
C LYS A 112 10.24 2.33 23.09
N GLU A 113 10.53 3.43 23.78
CA GLU A 113 11.50 3.52 24.87
C GLU A 113 10.86 3.29 26.24
N TRP A 114 9.59 2.88 26.31
CA TRP A 114 8.94 2.50 27.56
C TRP A 114 9.51 1.19 28.09
N ASN A 115 9.79 1.16 29.39
CA ASN A 115 10.47 0.07 30.08
C ASN A 115 9.51 -0.86 30.85
N GLY A 116 8.21 -0.82 30.52
CA GLY A 116 7.17 -1.62 31.18
C GLY A 116 6.74 -1.11 32.57
N GLN A 117 7.38 -0.08 33.12
CA GLN A 117 7.07 0.44 34.47
C GLN A 117 5.94 1.48 34.43
N THR A 118 4.92 1.29 35.27
CA THR A 118 3.72 2.15 35.34
C THR A 118 3.95 3.49 36.02
N ASP A 119 5.03 3.64 36.77
CA ASP A 119 5.44 4.91 37.40
C ASP A 119 6.34 5.76 36.49
N SER A 120 6.73 5.25 35.32
CA SER A 120 7.54 5.98 34.34
C SER A 120 6.77 7.14 33.68
N ASP A 121 7.51 8.18 33.31
CA ASP A 121 6.96 9.36 32.61
C ASP A 121 6.27 9.00 31.29
N ARG A 122 6.78 8.01 30.56
CA ARG A 122 6.18 7.54 29.31
C ARG A 122 4.82 6.90 29.52
N PHE A 123 4.69 6.05 30.54
CA PHE A 123 3.39 5.46 30.86
C PHE A 123 2.39 6.51 31.36
N LYS A 124 2.83 7.41 32.24
CA LYS A 124 1.98 8.53 32.70
C LYS A 124 1.53 9.40 31.53
N LYS A 125 2.42 9.71 30.59
CA LYS A 125 2.09 10.42 29.36
C LYS A 125 1.04 9.68 28.53
N TYR A 126 1.20 8.37 28.32
CA TYR A 126 0.21 7.54 27.62
C TYR A 126 -1.18 7.62 28.28
N VAL A 127 -1.24 7.47 29.60
CA VAL A 127 -2.48 7.55 30.38
C VAL A 127 -3.11 8.95 30.25
N ARG A 128 -2.34 10.03 30.48
CA ARG A 128 -2.86 11.40 30.40
C ARG A 128 -3.36 11.77 29.01
N ILE A 129 -2.72 11.26 27.95
CA ILE A 129 -3.22 11.42 26.57
C ILE A 129 -4.63 10.83 26.47
N TRP A 130 -4.78 9.56 26.83
CA TRP A 130 -6.05 8.90 26.63
C TRP A 130 -7.15 9.37 27.60
N GLU A 131 -6.82 9.86 28.80
CA GLU A 131 -7.79 10.53 29.67
C GLU A 131 -8.35 11.79 29.00
N GLN A 132 -7.49 12.62 28.41
CA GLN A 132 -7.90 13.84 27.69
C GLN A 132 -8.73 13.51 26.44
N LEU A 133 -8.31 12.53 25.63
CA LEU A 133 -9.05 12.12 24.43
C LEU A 133 -10.39 11.47 24.80
N SER A 134 -10.43 10.63 25.83
CA SER A 134 -11.65 9.97 26.31
C SER A 134 -12.68 11.00 26.79
N GLU A 135 -12.25 12.00 27.57
CA GLU A 135 -13.17 13.06 28.01
C GLU A 135 -13.60 13.96 26.85
N ARG A 136 -12.67 14.34 25.95
CA ARG A 136 -12.96 15.19 24.78
C ARG A 136 -14.05 14.59 23.89
N PHE A 137 -13.96 13.29 23.61
CA PHE A 137 -14.85 12.60 22.68
C PHE A 137 -15.96 11.80 23.37
N LYS A 138 -16.16 11.99 24.68
CA LYS A 138 -17.06 11.20 25.54
C LYS A 138 -18.49 11.08 25.04
N ASP A 139 -19.06 12.19 24.56
CA ASP A 139 -20.46 12.30 24.16
C ASP A 139 -20.67 12.08 22.65
N TYR A 140 -19.61 11.83 21.90
CA TYR A 140 -19.70 11.49 20.47
C TYR A 140 -20.35 10.12 20.31
N ASP A 141 -21.15 9.95 19.25
CA ASP A 141 -21.91 8.72 19.00
C ASP A 141 -21.04 7.50 18.67
N ASP A 142 -21.68 6.33 18.56
CA ASP A 142 -21.01 5.03 18.41
C ASP A 142 -20.23 4.88 17.09
N ARG A 143 -20.30 5.84 16.17
CA ARG A 143 -19.46 5.86 14.96
C ARG A 143 -18.02 6.25 15.26
N VAL A 144 -17.73 6.88 16.40
CA VAL A 144 -16.36 7.15 16.85
C VAL A 144 -15.82 5.94 17.61
N MET A 145 -14.66 5.44 17.18
CA MET A 145 -13.93 4.35 17.83
C MET A 145 -12.50 4.79 18.18
N PHE A 146 -11.91 4.16 19.20
CA PHE A 146 -10.55 4.46 19.66
C PHE A 146 -9.63 3.27 19.42
N GLU A 147 -8.53 3.49 18.72
CA GLU A 147 -7.44 2.53 18.54
C GLU A 147 -6.31 2.84 19.52
N SER A 148 -5.90 1.86 20.34
CA SER A 148 -5.05 2.11 21.51
C SER A 148 -3.67 2.70 21.19
N VAL A 149 -3.06 2.30 20.06
CA VAL A 149 -1.76 2.77 19.56
C VAL A 149 -1.49 2.19 18.16
N ASN A 150 -0.94 2.99 17.25
CA ASN A 150 -0.48 2.54 15.94
C ASN A 150 0.85 1.77 16.02
N GLU A 151 0.94 0.62 15.34
CA GLU A 151 2.19 -0.14 15.15
C GLU A 151 3.10 -0.20 16.40
N PRO A 152 2.56 -0.68 17.55
CA PRO A 152 3.30 -0.65 18.80
C PRO A 152 4.60 -1.45 18.67
N GLN A 153 5.70 -0.80 19.01
CA GLN A 153 7.04 -1.37 18.98
C GLN A 153 7.78 -0.95 20.24
N PHE A 154 8.71 -1.78 20.68
CA PHE A 154 9.51 -1.53 21.88
C PHE A 154 10.94 -2.03 21.65
N ASN A 155 11.94 -1.33 22.21
CA ASN A 155 13.35 -1.73 22.11
C ASN A 155 13.69 -2.89 23.07
N VAL A 156 12.95 -3.98 22.98
CA VAL A 156 13.08 -5.20 23.78
C VAL A 156 12.82 -6.43 22.91
N GLU A 157 13.13 -7.61 23.42
CA GLU A 157 12.76 -8.88 22.79
C GLU A 157 11.24 -8.97 22.56
N GLU A 158 10.84 -9.60 21.47
CA GLU A 158 9.45 -9.64 21.01
C GLU A 158 8.47 -10.11 22.09
N SER A 159 8.81 -11.18 22.83
CA SER A 159 7.96 -11.72 23.89
C SER A 159 7.74 -10.74 25.05
N VAL A 160 8.73 -9.89 25.34
CA VAL A 160 8.60 -8.80 26.32
C VAL A 160 7.78 -7.66 25.73
N GLY A 161 7.98 -7.36 24.44
CA GLY A 161 7.18 -6.37 23.71
C GLY A 161 5.68 -6.71 23.71
N ILE A 162 5.32 -7.98 23.53
CA ILE A 162 3.93 -8.46 23.64
C ILE A 162 3.37 -8.17 25.04
N GLN A 163 4.10 -8.49 26.10
CA GLN A 163 3.66 -8.20 27.48
C GLN A 163 3.50 -6.70 27.76
N TYR A 164 4.37 -5.87 27.17
CA TYR A 164 4.24 -4.42 27.28
C TYR A 164 2.99 -3.93 26.56
N LEU A 165 2.72 -4.42 25.36
CA LEU A 165 1.50 -4.08 24.63
C LEU A 165 0.25 -4.51 25.38
N GLU A 166 0.21 -5.73 25.91
CA GLU A 166 -0.90 -6.22 26.73
C GLU A 166 -1.18 -5.24 27.87
N LYS A 167 -0.14 -4.81 28.60
CA LYS A 167 -0.28 -3.84 29.69
C LYS A 167 -0.80 -2.46 29.25
N LEU A 168 -0.41 -1.98 28.06
CA LEU A 168 -0.95 -0.73 27.50
C LEU A 168 -2.43 -0.89 27.13
N ASN A 169 -2.78 -1.97 26.43
CA ASN A 169 -4.14 -2.28 26.02
C ASN A 169 -5.08 -2.45 27.23
N ASP A 170 -4.65 -3.14 28.30
CA ASP A 170 -5.40 -3.27 29.56
C ASP A 170 -5.67 -1.90 30.19
N THR A 171 -4.63 -1.06 30.26
CA THR A 171 -4.73 0.28 30.86
C THR A 171 -5.70 1.14 30.05
N PHE A 172 -5.52 1.16 28.73
CA PHE A 172 -6.39 1.88 27.81
C PHE A 172 -7.84 1.42 27.91
N TYR A 173 -8.09 0.10 27.85
CA TYR A 173 -9.41 -0.50 27.96
C TYR A 173 -10.13 -0.03 29.22
N HIS A 174 -9.50 -0.23 30.39
CA HIS A 174 -10.13 0.09 31.66
C HIS A 174 -10.38 1.59 31.84
N MET A 175 -9.43 2.43 31.46
CA MET A 175 -9.58 3.88 31.61
C MET A 175 -10.64 4.43 30.65
N VAL A 176 -10.72 3.97 29.39
CA VAL A 176 -11.80 4.39 28.48
C VAL A 176 -13.17 3.94 29.01
N ARG A 177 -13.31 2.69 29.47
CA ARG A 177 -14.57 2.21 30.03
C ARG A 177 -15.00 2.96 31.29
N GLN A 178 -14.03 3.36 32.12
CA GLN A 178 -14.27 4.09 33.36
C GLN A 178 -14.57 5.58 33.16
N SER A 179 -14.29 6.15 31.97
CA SER A 179 -14.56 7.58 31.72
C SER A 179 -16.06 7.91 31.60
N GLY A 180 -16.93 6.90 31.46
CA GLY A 180 -18.39 7.04 31.38
C GLY A 180 -18.90 7.63 30.06
N GLY A 181 -20.18 8.01 30.01
CA GLY A 181 -20.83 8.47 28.77
C GLY A 181 -20.90 7.37 27.71
N ASN A 182 -20.75 7.72 26.43
CA ASN A 182 -20.75 6.72 25.35
C ASN A 182 -19.49 5.86 25.35
N ASN A 183 -18.44 6.22 26.10
CA ASN A 183 -17.20 5.43 26.19
C ASN A 183 -17.41 4.07 26.90
N ALA A 184 -18.49 3.93 27.69
CA ALA A 184 -18.87 2.67 28.31
C ALA A 184 -19.17 1.55 27.29
N THR A 185 -19.58 1.91 26.08
CA THR A 185 -19.88 0.99 24.97
C THR A 185 -19.18 1.39 23.67
N ARG A 186 -18.24 2.34 23.71
CA ARG A 186 -17.50 2.77 22.52
C ARG A 186 -16.67 1.62 21.98
N MET A 187 -16.71 1.43 20.67
CA MET A 187 -15.87 0.43 20.03
C MET A 187 -14.38 0.76 20.25
N LEU A 188 -13.63 -0.21 20.77
CA LEU A 188 -12.19 -0.11 20.97
C LEU A 188 -11.48 -0.99 19.94
N VAL A 189 -10.38 -0.51 19.40
CA VAL A 189 -9.58 -1.22 18.39
C VAL A 189 -8.22 -1.51 19.02
N LEU A 190 -7.88 -2.79 19.13
CA LEU A 190 -6.64 -3.23 19.76
C LEU A 190 -5.69 -3.84 18.72
N PRO A 191 -4.45 -3.36 18.62
CA PRO A 191 -3.48 -3.83 17.65
C PRO A 191 -2.75 -5.08 18.14
N THR A 192 -2.24 -5.89 17.21
CA THR A 192 -1.12 -6.79 17.52
C THR A 192 0.19 -6.00 17.64
N LEU A 193 1.24 -6.60 18.22
CA LEU A 193 2.57 -5.99 18.23
C LEU A 193 3.03 -5.72 16.78
N LEU A 194 3.50 -4.51 16.49
CA LEU A 194 3.82 -4.02 15.14
C LEU A 194 2.65 -4.05 14.15
N THR A 195 1.40 -4.26 14.61
CA THR A 195 0.25 -4.62 13.76
C THR A 195 0.54 -5.80 12.82
N ASN A 196 1.43 -6.70 13.24
CA ASN A 196 1.91 -7.83 12.48
C ASN A 196 1.01 -9.07 12.64
N ASP A 197 1.09 -10.00 11.69
CA ASP A 197 0.23 -11.17 11.55
C ASP A 197 0.85 -12.51 11.97
N SER A 198 1.99 -12.50 12.67
CA SER A 198 2.57 -13.74 13.20
C SER A 198 1.65 -14.38 14.25
N GLN A 199 1.53 -15.71 14.23
CA GLN A 199 0.54 -16.43 15.04
C GLN A 199 0.64 -16.10 16.54
N ASN A 200 1.85 -16.01 17.09
CA ASN A 200 2.06 -15.68 18.50
C ASN A 200 1.51 -14.31 18.90
N LYS A 201 1.55 -13.32 17.98
CA LYS A 201 1.00 -11.97 18.22
C LYS A 201 -0.52 -11.95 18.07
N LEU A 202 -1.05 -12.70 17.10
CA LEU A 202 -2.49 -12.87 16.93
C LEU A 202 -3.10 -13.58 18.14
N ASP A 203 -2.47 -14.66 18.62
CA ASP A 203 -2.91 -15.41 19.79
C ASP A 203 -2.87 -14.54 21.06
N ALA A 204 -1.79 -13.79 21.29
CA ALA A 204 -1.69 -12.89 22.45
C ALA A 204 -2.83 -11.85 22.47
N LEU A 205 -3.09 -11.20 21.32
CA LEU A 205 -4.19 -10.26 21.21
C LEU A 205 -5.56 -10.95 21.38
N TYR A 206 -5.75 -12.14 20.82
CA TYR A 206 -6.99 -12.90 20.97
C TYR A 206 -7.29 -13.22 22.44
N GLU A 207 -6.32 -13.78 23.16
CA GLU A 207 -6.48 -14.11 24.58
C GLU A 207 -6.78 -12.87 25.41
N GLN A 208 -6.14 -11.74 25.11
CA GLN A 208 -6.42 -10.46 25.75
C GLN A 208 -7.86 -9.99 25.50
N ILE A 209 -8.32 -9.98 24.24
CA ILE A 209 -9.68 -9.55 23.88
C ILE A 209 -10.73 -10.42 24.58
N VAL A 210 -10.55 -11.75 24.57
CA VAL A 210 -11.46 -12.69 25.23
C VAL A 210 -11.46 -12.48 26.75
N GLY A 211 -10.30 -12.18 27.34
CA GLY A 211 -10.15 -11.91 28.77
C GLY A 211 -10.94 -10.70 29.28
N PHE A 212 -11.22 -9.71 28.42
CA PHE A 212 -12.04 -8.56 28.79
C PHE A 212 -13.54 -8.86 28.90
N ASP A 213 -14.03 -9.94 28.27
CA ASP A 213 -15.47 -10.28 28.17
C ASP A 213 -16.34 -9.09 27.71
N ASP A 214 -15.87 -8.36 26.69
CA ASP A 214 -16.50 -7.15 26.17
C ASP A 214 -16.84 -7.28 24.67
N PRO A 215 -18.11 -7.11 24.26
CA PRO A 215 -18.52 -7.24 22.86
C PRO A 215 -18.14 -6.03 21.96
N TYR A 216 -17.59 -4.95 22.52
CA TYR A 216 -17.25 -3.70 21.84
C TYR A 216 -15.74 -3.55 21.59
N ILE A 217 -15.10 -4.65 21.16
CA ILE A 217 -13.67 -4.67 20.80
C ILE A 217 -13.46 -5.25 19.40
N LEU A 218 -12.59 -4.59 18.61
CA LEU A 218 -12.07 -5.04 17.32
C LEU A 218 -10.58 -5.35 17.45
N ALA A 219 -10.10 -6.32 16.66
CA ALA A 219 -8.67 -6.51 16.42
C ALA A 219 -8.21 -5.71 15.19
N THR A 220 -6.98 -5.20 15.21
CA THR A 220 -6.35 -4.58 14.03
C THR A 220 -4.96 -5.13 13.71
N VAL A 221 -4.70 -5.31 12.42
CA VAL A 221 -3.39 -5.60 11.81
C VAL A 221 -3.22 -4.72 10.57
N HIS A 222 -2.00 -4.52 10.09
CA HIS A 222 -1.72 -3.81 8.84
C HIS A 222 -1.18 -4.77 7.78
N TYR A 223 -1.38 -4.46 6.50
CA TYR A 223 -0.88 -5.32 5.43
C TYR A 223 -0.43 -4.55 4.19
N TYR A 224 0.88 -4.53 3.97
CA TYR A 224 1.52 -3.91 2.81
C TYR A 224 2.10 -4.94 1.82
N SER A 225 1.59 -6.17 1.84
CA SER A 225 2.14 -7.33 1.11
C SER A 225 3.56 -7.72 1.54
N VAL A 226 3.99 -8.90 1.08
CA VAL A 226 5.34 -9.42 1.29
C VAL A 226 6.42 -8.48 0.73
N TRP A 227 7.42 -8.18 1.56
CA TRP A 227 8.42 -7.13 1.35
C TRP A 227 9.13 -7.16 -0.01
N VAL A 228 9.52 -8.33 -0.50
CA VAL A 228 10.26 -8.48 -1.77
C VAL A 228 9.45 -7.94 -2.96
N TYR A 229 8.14 -8.16 -2.96
CA TYR A 229 7.24 -7.59 -3.96
C TYR A 229 6.88 -6.15 -3.63
N SER A 230 6.48 -5.87 -2.40
CA SER A 230 5.92 -4.58 -2.05
C SER A 230 6.93 -3.44 -2.08
N ALA A 231 8.21 -3.71 -1.82
CA ALA A 231 9.29 -2.74 -1.91
C ALA A 231 10.06 -2.78 -3.25
N ASN A 232 9.62 -3.63 -4.19
CA ASN A 232 10.29 -3.97 -5.44
C ASN A 232 11.80 -4.25 -5.29
N ILE A 233 12.12 -5.50 -4.98
CA ILE A 233 13.49 -6.01 -4.89
C ILE A 233 13.69 -7.05 -5.99
N GLY A 234 13.46 -6.61 -7.23
CA GLY A 234 13.58 -7.42 -8.45
C GLY A 234 12.47 -8.44 -8.70
N LYS A 235 11.48 -8.54 -7.80
CA LYS A 235 10.25 -9.32 -8.01
C LYS A 235 9.06 -8.37 -8.04
N THR A 236 8.55 -8.09 -9.23
CA THR A 236 7.60 -6.98 -9.46
C THR A 236 6.18 -7.45 -9.79
N ARG A 237 5.95 -8.75 -9.96
CA ARG A 237 4.65 -9.29 -10.35
C ARG A 237 3.92 -9.94 -9.17
N PHE A 238 2.61 -9.75 -9.12
CA PHE A 238 1.77 -10.17 -7.99
C PHE A 238 1.68 -11.70 -7.86
N ASP A 239 1.83 -12.41 -8.98
CA ASP A 239 1.82 -13.87 -9.07
C ASP A 239 3.21 -14.48 -9.30
N GLN A 240 4.28 -13.68 -9.18
CA GLN A 240 5.65 -14.19 -9.34
C GLN A 240 6.08 -14.97 -8.11
N THR A 241 6.64 -16.15 -8.33
CA THR A 241 7.29 -16.95 -7.28
C THR A 241 8.46 -16.18 -6.68
N LEU A 242 8.41 -16.02 -5.36
CA LEU A 242 9.44 -15.37 -4.57
C LEU A 242 10.47 -16.39 -4.10
N TRP A 243 10.00 -17.48 -3.51
CA TRP A 243 10.75 -18.67 -3.11
C TRP A 243 9.79 -19.87 -3.06
N GLU A 244 10.31 -21.07 -3.33
CA GLU A 244 9.52 -22.32 -3.38
C GLU A 244 8.24 -22.16 -4.23
N ASP A 245 7.06 -22.24 -3.63
CA ASP A 245 5.74 -22.00 -4.23
C ASP A 245 5.05 -20.72 -3.71
N VAL A 246 5.76 -19.91 -2.91
CA VAL A 246 5.24 -18.66 -2.33
C VAL A 246 5.22 -17.54 -3.38
N THR A 247 4.07 -16.88 -3.48
CA THR A 247 3.82 -15.69 -4.29
C THR A 247 3.23 -14.61 -3.41
N PRO A 248 3.27 -13.33 -3.80
CA PRO A 248 2.55 -12.28 -3.08
C PRO A 248 1.07 -12.59 -2.86
N ARG A 249 0.40 -13.20 -3.85
CA ARG A 249 -0.99 -13.66 -3.72
C ARG A 249 -1.17 -14.72 -2.64
N THR A 250 -0.36 -15.78 -2.65
CA THR A 250 -0.50 -16.87 -1.67
C THR A 250 -0.15 -16.40 -0.26
N SER A 251 0.85 -15.53 -0.11
CA SER A 251 1.14 -14.87 1.17
C SER A 251 -0.06 -14.08 1.69
N LEU A 252 -0.74 -13.29 0.84
CA LEU A 252 -1.95 -12.56 1.24
C LEU A 252 -3.05 -13.50 1.74
N VAL A 253 -3.30 -14.58 0.99
CA VAL A 253 -4.29 -15.60 1.37
C VAL A 253 -3.96 -16.20 2.74
N GLU A 254 -2.71 -16.61 2.95
CA GLU A 254 -2.25 -17.19 4.22
C GLU A 254 -2.40 -16.24 5.41
N VAL A 255 -2.02 -14.96 5.23
CA VAL A 255 -2.18 -13.93 6.27
C VAL A 255 -3.65 -13.76 6.62
N PHE A 256 -4.52 -13.54 5.64
CA PHE A 256 -5.93 -13.24 5.90
C PHE A 256 -6.70 -14.46 6.41
N ASP A 257 -6.32 -15.67 6.00
CA ASP A 257 -6.85 -16.91 6.55
C ASP A 257 -6.50 -17.03 8.04
N ARG A 258 -5.23 -16.85 8.39
CA ARG A 258 -4.76 -16.91 9.78
C ARG A 258 -5.44 -15.88 10.68
N VAL A 259 -5.60 -14.64 10.20
CA VAL A 259 -6.33 -13.58 10.91
C VAL A 259 -7.81 -13.93 11.09
N THR A 260 -8.43 -14.51 10.06
CA THR A 260 -9.84 -14.95 10.11
C THR A 260 -10.05 -16.08 11.11
N GLU A 261 -9.20 -17.10 11.07
CA GLU A 261 -9.27 -18.27 11.95
C GLU A 261 -9.04 -17.89 13.42
N THR A 262 -8.21 -16.88 13.66
CA THR A 262 -7.89 -16.40 15.00
C THR A 262 -9.01 -15.51 15.57
N PHE A 263 -9.58 -14.60 14.77
CA PHE A 263 -10.55 -13.61 15.27
C PHE A 263 -11.97 -13.79 14.74
N ILE A 264 -12.16 -13.74 13.42
CA ILE A 264 -13.47 -13.63 12.78
C ILE A 264 -14.31 -14.88 13.01
N ASP A 265 -13.73 -16.06 12.81
CA ASP A 265 -14.41 -17.35 13.05
C ASP A 265 -14.79 -17.55 14.52
N ARG A 266 -14.17 -16.77 15.41
CA ARG A 266 -14.39 -16.76 16.86
C ARG A 266 -15.22 -15.56 17.33
N GLY A 267 -15.79 -14.79 16.41
CA GLY A 267 -16.74 -13.72 16.72
C GLY A 267 -16.11 -12.35 17.03
N ILE A 268 -14.83 -12.14 16.73
CA ILE A 268 -14.16 -10.84 16.89
C ILE A 268 -14.02 -10.18 15.51
N GLY A 269 -14.57 -8.98 15.37
CA GLY A 269 -14.42 -8.17 14.17
C GLY A 269 -12.98 -7.72 13.95
N VAL A 270 -12.55 -7.68 12.70
CA VAL A 270 -11.19 -7.28 12.30
C VAL A 270 -11.24 -6.09 11.35
N VAL A 271 -10.37 -5.12 11.62
CA VAL A 271 -10.04 -4.04 10.70
C VAL A 271 -8.61 -4.24 10.22
N ILE A 272 -8.38 -4.14 8.92
CA ILE A 272 -7.04 -3.95 8.38
C ILE A 272 -6.80 -2.44 8.35
N GLY A 273 -6.18 -1.94 9.43
CA GLY A 273 -6.09 -0.50 9.74
C GLY A 273 -5.35 0.31 8.67
N GLU A 274 -4.44 -0.35 7.95
CA GLU A 274 -3.72 0.18 6.81
C GLU A 274 -3.43 -0.92 5.79
N TYR A 275 -3.58 -0.60 4.52
CA TYR A 275 -3.05 -1.40 3.43
C TYR A 275 -2.53 -0.55 2.28
N GLY A 276 -1.55 -1.09 1.56
CA GLY A 276 -0.89 -0.44 0.43
C GLY A 276 0.27 -1.31 -0.09
N LEU A 277 1.29 -0.67 -0.67
CA LEU A 277 2.58 -1.29 -1.01
C LEU A 277 3.71 -0.39 -0.49
N LEU A 278 4.73 -0.96 0.16
CA LEU A 278 5.82 -0.20 0.79
C LEU A 278 6.62 0.67 -0.20
N GLY A 279 6.71 0.26 -1.47
CA GLY A 279 7.39 1.04 -2.51
C GLY A 279 6.75 2.40 -2.74
N TYR A 280 5.45 2.55 -2.43
CA TYR A 280 4.70 3.77 -2.65
C TYR A 280 5.08 4.88 -1.66
N ASP A 281 5.69 4.55 -0.51
CA ASP A 281 6.30 5.56 0.37
C ASP A 281 7.43 6.34 -0.32
N LYS A 282 8.02 5.76 -1.38
CA LYS A 282 9.14 6.34 -2.12
C LYS A 282 8.77 6.75 -3.55
N SER A 283 7.93 5.97 -4.23
CA SER A 283 7.50 6.24 -5.60
C SER A 283 6.25 5.46 -5.98
N GLU A 284 5.28 6.14 -6.60
CA GLU A 284 4.08 5.51 -7.18
C GLU A 284 4.38 4.60 -8.39
N SER A 285 5.59 4.68 -8.94
CA SER A 285 6.05 3.82 -10.04
C SER A 285 6.99 2.71 -9.56
N ALA A 286 7.10 2.48 -8.24
CA ALA A 286 7.98 1.45 -7.69
C ALA A 286 7.60 0.05 -8.18
N ASN A 287 6.32 -0.23 -8.38
CA ASN A 287 5.84 -1.50 -8.93
C ASN A 287 5.27 -1.29 -10.34
N GLN A 288 5.29 -2.35 -11.14
CA GLN A 288 4.63 -2.34 -12.44
C GLN A 288 3.13 -2.10 -12.24
N PHE A 289 2.58 -1.08 -12.90
CA PHE A 289 1.27 -0.56 -12.53
C PHE A 289 0.13 -1.59 -12.69
N GLY A 290 0.14 -2.38 -13.77
CA GLY A 290 -0.79 -3.49 -13.96
C GLY A 290 -0.72 -4.53 -12.83
N GLU A 291 0.47 -4.85 -12.32
CA GLU A 291 0.66 -5.74 -11.18
C GLU A 291 0.15 -5.14 -9.88
N THR A 292 0.33 -3.83 -9.66
CA THR A 292 -0.29 -3.11 -8.53
C THR A 292 -1.82 -3.21 -8.61
N LEU A 293 -2.42 -2.98 -9.78
CA LEU A 293 -3.86 -3.06 -9.97
C LEU A 293 -4.39 -4.48 -9.65
N LYS A 294 -3.69 -5.54 -10.06
CA LYS A 294 -4.09 -6.92 -9.70
C LYS A 294 -4.04 -7.17 -8.19
N TYR A 295 -3.01 -6.66 -7.51
CA TYR A 295 -2.91 -6.76 -6.05
C TYR A 295 -4.08 -6.06 -5.36
N LEU A 296 -4.37 -4.82 -5.75
CA LEU A 296 -5.43 -4.00 -5.16
C LEU A 296 -6.83 -4.59 -5.41
N GLU A 297 -7.07 -5.14 -6.60
CA GLU A 297 -8.30 -5.88 -6.91
C GLU A 297 -8.46 -7.07 -5.97
N TYR A 298 -7.40 -7.87 -5.84
CA TYR A 298 -7.47 -9.13 -5.11
C TYR A 298 -7.55 -8.96 -3.60
N ILE A 299 -6.78 -8.04 -3.01
CA ILE A 299 -6.84 -7.78 -1.56
C ILE A 299 -8.23 -7.33 -1.14
N ASN A 300 -8.86 -6.44 -1.93
CA ASN A 300 -10.22 -5.98 -1.67
C ASN A 300 -11.23 -7.11 -1.79
N TYR A 301 -11.15 -7.93 -2.85
CA TYR A 301 -11.97 -9.13 -2.97
C TYR A 301 -11.80 -10.07 -1.77
N TYR A 302 -10.57 -10.36 -1.37
CA TYR A 302 -10.30 -11.37 -0.35
C TYR A 302 -10.71 -10.88 1.04
N ALA A 303 -10.44 -9.62 1.40
CA ALA A 303 -10.95 -9.01 2.62
C ALA A 303 -12.48 -9.01 2.68
N ASN A 304 -13.15 -8.62 1.59
CA ASN A 304 -14.61 -8.65 1.51
C ASN A 304 -15.16 -10.07 1.73
N LYS A 305 -14.52 -11.07 1.11
CA LYS A 305 -14.87 -12.48 1.30
C LYS A 305 -14.70 -12.93 2.75
N LYS A 306 -13.71 -12.39 3.47
CA LYS A 306 -13.44 -12.70 4.88
C LYS A 306 -14.22 -11.86 5.87
N GLY A 307 -14.94 -10.81 5.42
CA GLY A 307 -15.68 -9.91 6.31
C GLY A 307 -14.78 -8.95 7.08
N MET A 308 -13.62 -8.57 6.51
CA MET A 308 -12.71 -7.58 7.07
C MET A 308 -13.01 -6.19 6.52
N SER A 309 -12.87 -5.14 7.36
CA SER A 309 -12.86 -3.74 6.91
C SER A 309 -11.44 -3.35 6.50
N LEU A 310 -11.20 -3.08 5.22
CA LEU A 310 -9.93 -2.55 4.73
C LEU A 310 -9.91 -1.02 4.77
N ILE A 311 -8.82 -0.42 5.24
CA ILE A 311 -8.65 1.04 5.24
C ILE A 311 -7.40 1.41 4.42
N LEU A 312 -7.60 2.05 3.27
CA LEU A 312 -6.51 2.42 2.35
C LEU A 312 -5.57 3.42 3.03
N TRP A 313 -4.26 3.17 3.01
CA TRP A 313 -3.29 4.19 3.38
C TRP A 313 -3.16 5.23 2.26
N ASP A 314 -3.48 6.49 2.55
CA ASP A 314 -3.31 7.60 1.60
C ASP A 314 -2.61 8.76 2.30
N ASN A 315 -1.29 8.81 2.11
CA ASN A 315 -0.43 9.87 2.62
C ASN A 315 -0.54 11.20 1.82
N GLY A 316 -1.48 11.30 0.89
CA GLY A 316 -1.63 12.42 -0.04
C GLY A 316 -1.17 12.10 -1.46
N GLN A 317 -0.62 10.91 -1.70
CA GLN A 317 -0.15 10.47 -3.02
C GLN A 317 -1.26 9.88 -3.91
N HIS A 318 -2.37 9.41 -3.34
CA HIS A 318 -3.42 8.80 -4.17
C HIS A 318 -4.47 9.83 -4.56
N LEU A 319 -5.14 10.43 -3.57
CA LEU A 319 -6.11 11.49 -3.79
C LEU A 319 -5.41 12.86 -3.78
N ASN A 320 -5.48 13.59 -4.89
CA ASN A 320 -5.06 14.98 -4.93
C ASN A 320 -6.00 15.80 -4.04
N ARG A 321 -5.47 16.31 -2.93
CA ARG A 321 -6.25 17.02 -1.90
C ARG A 321 -6.52 18.49 -2.23
N TYR A 322 -6.01 18.99 -3.35
CA TYR A 322 -6.29 20.33 -3.89
C TYR A 322 -7.36 20.28 -4.98
N GLU A 323 -7.24 19.33 -5.90
CA GLU A 323 -8.14 19.17 -7.05
C GLU A 323 -9.31 18.20 -6.78
N TYR A 324 -9.23 17.42 -5.69
CA TYR A 324 -10.25 16.44 -5.28
C TYR A 324 -10.46 15.29 -6.27
N GLU A 325 -9.41 14.95 -7.02
CA GLU A 325 -9.37 13.86 -8.00
C GLU A 325 -8.22 12.89 -7.69
N TRP A 326 -8.34 11.64 -8.16
CA TRP A 326 -7.23 10.69 -8.05
C TRP A 326 -6.08 11.12 -8.95
N TYR A 327 -4.83 11.14 -8.45
CA TYR A 327 -3.65 11.41 -9.29
C TYR A 327 -3.54 10.41 -10.44
N LEU A 328 -3.84 9.14 -10.15
CA LEU A 328 -3.94 8.07 -11.13
C LEU A 328 -5.40 7.61 -11.27
N PRO A 329 -6.15 8.11 -12.28
CA PRO A 329 -7.57 7.78 -12.45
C PRO A 329 -7.87 6.28 -12.50
N ARG A 330 -7.02 5.48 -13.15
CA ARG A 330 -7.16 4.01 -13.21
C ARG A 330 -7.03 3.33 -11.84
N PHE A 331 -6.11 3.81 -11.00
CA PHE A 331 -5.98 3.32 -9.62
C PHE A 331 -7.27 3.62 -8.85
N GLY A 332 -7.73 4.87 -8.95
CA GLY A 332 -8.93 5.33 -8.28
C GLY A 332 -10.19 4.58 -8.69
N GLU A 333 -10.42 4.44 -9.99
CA GLU A 333 -11.54 3.66 -10.52
C GLU A 333 -11.50 2.22 -10.00
N LEU A 334 -10.32 1.57 -10.04
CA LEU A 334 -10.19 0.21 -9.54
C LEU A 334 -10.53 0.12 -8.05
N ILE A 335 -10.05 1.03 -7.20
CA ILE A 335 -10.38 1.06 -5.77
C ILE A 335 -11.90 1.21 -5.60
N GLU A 336 -12.51 2.18 -6.27
CA GLU A 336 -13.96 2.44 -6.19
C GLU A 336 -14.81 1.24 -6.61
N ARG A 337 -14.34 0.48 -7.62
CA ARG A 337 -14.98 -0.76 -8.08
C ARG A 337 -14.75 -1.93 -7.13
N SER A 338 -13.53 -2.10 -6.65
CA SER A 338 -13.12 -3.22 -5.80
C SER A 338 -13.82 -3.23 -4.43
N MET A 339 -14.32 -2.06 -3.98
CA MET A 339 -15.20 -1.96 -2.82
C MET A 339 -16.58 -2.63 -3.02
N LYS A 340 -16.97 -2.92 -4.26
CA LYS A 340 -18.33 -3.40 -4.63
C LYS A 340 -18.31 -4.75 -5.34
N GLU A 341 -17.35 -4.96 -6.23
CA GLU A 341 -17.28 -6.12 -7.11
C GLU A 341 -15.84 -6.38 -7.57
N ARG A 342 -15.59 -7.57 -8.11
CA ARG A 342 -14.29 -7.92 -8.73
C ARG A 342 -14.12 -7.24 -10.09
N SER A 343 -12.89 -7.12 -10.57
CA SER A 343 -12.60 -6.60 -11.92
C SER A 343 -11.82 -7.62 -12.74
N ALA A 344 -12.10 -7.73 -14.03
CA ALA A 344 -11.32 -8.55 -14.94
C ALA A 344 -9.99 -7.87 -15.30
N HIS A 345 -8.96 -8.65 -15.61
CA HIS A 345 -7.63 -8.13 -15.96
C HIS A 345 -6.86 -9.12 -16.84
N SER A 346 -5.72 -8.73 -17.43
CA SER A 346 -4.82 -9.70 -18.06
C SER A 346 -4.11 -10.57 -17.02
N LYS A 347 -3.79 -11.81 -17.38
CA LYS A 347 -3.02 -12.72 -16.53
C LYS A 347 -1.55 -12.31 -16.48
N GLY A 348 -0.95 -12.06 -17.64
CA GLY A 348 0.38 -11.44 -17.80
C GLY A 348 0.33 -9.94 -17.53
N LEU A 349 1.39 -9.20 -17.88
CA LEU A 349 1.45 -7.75 -17.67
C LEU A 349 0.24 -7.02 -18.31
N ASP A 350 0.03 -5.77 -17.91
CA ASP A 350 -0.89 -4.89 -18.64
C ASP A 350 -0.27 -4.32 -19.91
N THR A 351 0.87 -4.84 -20.34
CA THR A 351 1.68 -4.30 -21.44
C THR A 351 2.30 -5.43 -22.26
N GLU A 352 2.26 -5.31 -23.59
CA GLU A 352 2.96 -6.14 -24.56
C GLU A 352 3.93 -5.27 -25.37
N TYR A 353 5.13 -5.78 -25.60
CA TYR A 353 6.20 -5.08 -26.31
C TYR A 353 6.30 -5.62 -27.73
N LEU A 354 6.10 -4.74 -28.71
CA LEU A 354 6.06 -5.06 -30.13
C LEU A 354 7.42 -4.76 -30.77
N THR A 355 8.02 -5.76 -31.41
CA THR A 355 9.17 -5.59 -32.31
C THR A 355 8.76 -5.86 -33.75
N GLU A 356 9.41 -5.24 -34.72
CA GLU A 356 9.21 -5.58 -36.12
C GLU A 356 9.94 -6.88 -36.53
N PRO A 357 9.37 -7.69 -37.45
CA PRO A 357 8.03 -7.55 -38.01
C PRO A 357 6.94 -7.88 -36.97
N LEU A 358 5.78 -7.21 -37.09
CA LEU A 358 4.65 -7.46 -36.20
C LEU A 358 4.12 -8.90 -36.32
N PRO A 359 3.44 -9.43 -35.28
CA PRO A 359 2.97 -10.81 -35.28
C PRO A 359 1.99 -11.11 -36.44
N GLU A 360 2.45 -11.87 -37.43
CA GLU A 360 1.63 -12.28 -38.58
C GLU A 360 0.48 -13.21 -38.18
N GLU A 361 0.65 -14.01 -37.14
CA GLU A 361 -0.40 -14.90 -36.61
C GLU A 361 -1.34 -14.21 -35.61
N GLY A 362 -1.11 -12.92 -35.34
CA GLY A 362 -1.79 -12.19 -34.27
C GLY A 362 -1.15 -12.42 -32.90
N MET A 363 -1.90 -12.10 -31.83
CA MET A 363 -1.41 -12.14 -30.46
C MET A 363 -2.49 -12.66 -29.51
N ALA A 364 -2.10 -13.51 -28.58
CA ALA A 364 -2.97 -14.03 -27.54
C ALA A 364 -2.67 -13.35 -26.20
N ILE A 365 -3.70 -12.77 -25.58
CA ILE A 365 -3.62 -12.12 -24.27
C ILE A 365 -4.51 -12.92 -23.31
N PRO A 366 -3.93 -13.77 -22.45
CA PRO A 366 -4.70 -14.48 -21.44
C PRO A 366 -5.27 -13.48 -20.42
N LEU A 367 -6.54 -13.66 -20.07
CA LEU A 367 -7.30 -12.86 -19.13
C LEU A 367 -7.64 -13.66 -17.88
N VAL A 368 -7.99 -12.94 -16.83
CA VAL A 368 -8.69 -13.45 -15.64
C VAL A 368 -10.02 -12.72 -15.62
N LEU A 369 -11.11 -13.43 -15.94
CA LEU A 369 -12.41 -12.79 -16.15
C LEU A 369 -13.14 -12.46 -14.85
N ASN A 370 -12.78 -13.12 -13.75
CA ASN A 370 -13.37 -12.90 -12.42
C ASN A 370 -14.92 -12.91 -12.40
N GLY A 371 -15.53 -13.73 -13.28
CA GLY A 371 -16.98 -13.87 -13.41
C GLY A 371 -17.65 -12.91 -14.41
N HIS A 372 -16.87 -12.04 -15.06
CA HIS A 372 -17.38 -11.07 -16.03
C HIS A 372 -17.23 -11.55 -17.48
N VAL A 373 -17.94 -10.89 -18.38
CA VAL A 373 -17.87 -11.14 -19.83
C VAL A 373 -17.26 -9.92 -20.52
N LEU A 374 -16.32 -10.14 -21.44
CA LEU A 374 -15.77 -9.06 -22.27
C LEU A 374 -16.85 -8.58 -23.25
N GLU A 375 -17.22 -7.30 -23.15
CA GLU A 375 -18.22 -6.68 -24.00
C GLU A 375 -17.60 -5.99 -25.20
N LYS A 376 -16.51 -5.24 -24.97
CA LYS A 376 -15.89 -4.37 -25.97
C LYS A 376 -14.38 -4.31 -25.81
N VAL A 377 -13.71 -4.14 -26.95
CA VAL A 377 -12.30 -3.75 -27.03
C VAL A 377 -12.23 -2.51 -27.89
N ARG A 378 -11.61 -1.45 -27.40
CA ARG A 378 -11.47 -0.17 -28.10
C ARG A 378 -10.08 0.41 -27.91
N THR A 379 -9.61 1.19 -28.88
CA THR A 379 -8.56 2.18 -28.64
C THR A 379 -9.22 3.49 -28.21
N HIS A 380 -8.43 4.54 -27.98
CA HIS A 380 -8.95 5.89 -27.78
C HIS A 380 -9.65 6.45 -29.04
N SER A 381 -9.30 5.96 -30.23
CA SER A 381 -9.81 6.48 -31.51
C SER A 381 -11.00 5.69 -32.06
N ARG A 382 -11.12 4.39 -31.75
CA ARG A 382 -12.15 3.52 -32.33
C ARG A 382 -12.43 2.25 -31.51
N GLU A 383 -13.62 1.70 -31.71
CA GLU A 383 -13.95 0.34 -31.27
C GLU A 383 -13.39 -0.67 -32.29
N LEU A 384 -12.85 -1.80 -31.82
CA LEU A 384 -12.39 -2.89 -32.68
C LEU A 384 -13.57 -3.77 -33.11
N ILE A 385 -13.46 -4.42 -34.26
CA ILE A 385 -14.49 -5.29 -34.83
C ILE A 385 -14.32 -6.72 -34.32
N LYS A 386 -15.21 -7.17 -33.43
CA LYS A 386 -15.26 -8.57 -32.96
C LYS A 386 -15.44 -9.55 -34.13
N GLY A 387 -14.69 -10.66 -34.12
CA GLY A 387 -14.67 -11.67 -35.18
C GLY A 387 -13.78 -11.34 -36.38
N LYS A 388 -13.32 -10.09 -36.50
CA LYS A 388 -12.38 -9.66 -37.53
C LYS A 388 -11.04 -9.25 -36.92
N GLU A 389 -11.07 -8.26 -36.03
CA GLU A 389 -9.89 -7.66 -35.42
C GLU A 389 -9.51 -8.34 -34.11
N TYR A 390 -10.50 -8.83 -33.36
CA TYR A 390 -10.28 -9.64 -32.17
C TYR A 390 -11.35 -10.71 -31.98
N THR A 391 -11.00 -11.75 -31.23
CA THR A 391 -11.95 -12.75 -30.71
C THR A 391 -11.63 -13.06 -29.24
N LEU A 392 -12.58 -13.62 -28.50
CA LEU A 392 -12.35 -14.14 -27.16
C LEU A 392 -12.73 -15.62 -27.18
N GLU A 393 -11.78 -16.50 -26.90
CA GLU A 393 -12.02 -17.94 -26.76
C GLU A 393 -11.63 -18.38 -25.35
N GLY A 394 -12.62 -18.84 -24.57
CA GLY A 394 -12.42 -19.05 -23.15
C GLY A 394 -11.99 -17.76 -22.44
N GLU A 395 -10.81 -17.78 -21.82
CA GLU A 395 -10.22 -16.62 -21.15
C GLU A 395 -9.05 -16.03 -21.96
N ILE A 396 -8.97 -16.25 -23.28
CA ILE A 396 -7.88 -15.75 -24.11
C ILE A 396 -8.43 -14.78 -25.15
N LEU A 397 -8.01 -13.52 -25.05
CA LEU A 397 -8.27 -12.49 -26.06
C LEU A 397 -7.26 -12.65 -27.19
N TYR A 398 -7.74 -12.96 -28.39
CA TYR A 398 -6.91 -13.03 -29.59
C TYR A 398 -7.06 -11.74 -30.39
N LEU A 399 -5.96 -11.02 -30.58
CA LEU A 399 -5.84 -9.94 -31.54
C LEU A 399 -5.39 -10.53 -32.88
N SER A 400 -6.10 -10.23 -33.95
CA SER A 400 -5.83 -10.81 -35.28
C SER A 400 -4.67 -10.13 -36.01
N GLU A 401 -4.14 -10.80 -37.03
CA GLU A 401 -3.26 -10.19 -38.04
C GLU A 401 -3.85 -8.90 -38.63
N SER A 402 -5.17 -8.90 -38.91
CA SER A 402 -5.83 -7.74 -39.52
C SER A 402 -5.80 -6.50 -38.63
N PHE A 403 -5.85 -6.71 -37.31
CA PHE A 403 -5.68 -5.64 -36.33
C PHE A 403 -4.25 -5.10 -36.39
N PHE A 404 -3.21 -5.96 -36.38
CA PHE A 404 -1.82 -5.50 -36.42
C PHE A 404 -1.44 -4.80 -37.73
N LYS A 405 -2.00 -5.25 -38.87
CA LYS A 405 -1.85 -4.54 -40.15
C LYS A 405 -2.40 -3.12 -40.07
N GLN A 406 -3.62 -2.97 -39.57
CA GLN A 406 -4.23 -1.66 -39.40
C GLN A 406 -3.49 -0.80 -38.37
N LEU A 407 -3.05 -1.41 -37.25
CA LEU A 407 -2.24 -0.74 -36.24
C LEU A 407 -0.96 -0.17 -36.86
N TYR A 408 -0.26 -0.95 -37.68
CA TYR A 408 0.95 -0.50 -38.37
C TYR A 408 0.68 0.62 -39.38
N GLU A 409 -0.41 0.54 -40.14
CA GLU A 409 -0.82 1.60 -41.06
C GLU A 409 -1.12 2.92 -40.33
N GLU A 410 -1.71 2.84 -39.13
CA GLU A 410 -2.06 4.00 -38.30
C GLU A 410 -0.83 4.60 -37.57
N THR A 411 0.12 3.76 -37.16
CA THR A 411 1.22 4.14 -36.25
C THR A 411 2.59 4.20 -36.90
N HIS A 412 2.74 3.61 -38.09
CA HIS A 412 4.00 3.43 -38.79
C HIS A 412 5.11 2.76 -37.97
N GLY A 413 4.76 1.98 -36.94
CA GLY A 413 5.75 1.29 -36.10
C GLY A 413 6.64 2.23 -35.29
N GLU A 414 6.17 3.44 -34.97
CA GLU A 414 6.96 4.44 -34.25
C GLU A 414 7.45 3.92 -32.88
N ILE A 415 8.76 3.73 -32.75
CA ILE A 415 9.38 3.22 -31.52
C ILE A 415 9.07 4.14 -30.33
N GLY A 416 8.62 3.54 -29.23
CA GLY A 416 8.17 4.23 -28.03
C GLY A 416 6.68 4.60 -28.04
N LEU A 417 6.00 4.56 -29.18
CA LEU A 417 4.57 4.80 -29.25
C LEU A 417 3.80 3.72 -28.48
N THR A 418 2.92 4.17 -27.58
CA THR A 418 2.03 3.30 -26.80
C THR A 418 0.61 3.39 -27.34
N VAL A 419 0.05 2.24 -27.75
CA VAL A 419 -1.37 2.11 -28.09
C VAL A 419 -2.08 1.36 -26.98
N THR A 420 -3.10 1.99 -26.40
CA THR A 420 -3.88 1.39 -25.30
C THR A 420 -5.16 0.77 -25.84
N LEU A 421 -5.31 -0.53 -25.61
CA LEU A 421 -6.56 -1.26 -25.71
C LEU A 421 -7.31 -1.14 -24.39
N ILE A 422 -8.51 -0.58 -24.43
CA ILE A 422 -9.43 -0.50 -23.31
C ILE A 422 -10.43 -1.65 -23.45
N LEU A 423 -10.35 -2.59 -22.53
CA LEU A 423 -11.19 -3.78 -22.45
C LEU A 423 -12.30 -3.50 -21.45
N THR A 424 -13.53 -3.40 -21.95
CA THR A 424 -14.73 -3.17 -21.13
C THR A 424 -15.46 -4.48 -20.92
N PHE A 425 -15.82 -4.74 -19.67
CA PHE A 425 -16.49 -5.96 -19.22
C PHE A 425 -17.89 -5.65 -18.70
N SER A 426 -18.69 -6.69 -18.49
CA SER A 426 -20.05 -6.60 -17.94
C SER A 426 -20.16 -5.94 -16.56
N GLY A 427 -19.04 -5.81 -15.84
CA GLY A 427 -18.91 -5.19 -14.53
C GLY A 427 -17.45 -5.00 -14.16
N GLY A 428 -17.20 -4.36 -13.01
CA GLY A 428 -15.84 -4.00 -12.57
C GLY A 428 -15.27 -2.78 -13.31
N ALA A 429 -13.97 -2.57 -13.14
CA ALA A 429 -13.21 -1.54 -13.85
C ALA A 429 -12.80 -1.99 -15.26
N ASP A 430 -12.67 -1.04 -16.19
CA ASP A 430 -12.07 -1.30 -17.49
C ASP A 430 -10.59 -1.73 -17.32
N TRP A 431 -10.14 -2.73 -18.09
CA TRP A 431 -8.72 -3.10 -18.15
C TRP A 431 -8.05 -2.38 -19.31
N HIS A 432 -7.02 -1.60 -19.03
CA HIS A 432 -6.21 -0.97 -20.07
C HIS A 432 -4.98 -1.84 -20.33
N HIS A 433 -4.85 -2.31 -21.55
CA HIS A 433 -3.75 -3.14 -22.00
C HIS A 433 -2.94 -2.39 -23.06
N HIS A 434 -1.65 -2.20 -22.83
CA HIS A 434 -0.77 -1.36 -23.61
C HIS A 434 0.01 -2.20 -24.63
N LEU A 435 0.08 -1.70 -25.87
CA LEU A 435 0.95 -2.22 -26.91
C LEU A 435 2.03 -1.16 -27.17
N ILE A 436 3.30 -1.50 -26.97
CA ILE A 436 4.40 -0.54 -27.08
C ILE A 436 5.39 -1.00 -28.14
N TYR A 437 5.58 -0.21 -29.18
CA TYR A 437 6.65 -0.46 -30.15
C TYR A 437 8.01 -0.27 -29.49
N THR A 438 8.88 -1.27 -29.58
CA THR A 438 10.17 -1.27 -28.91
C THR A 438 11.32 -1.66 -29.82
N ASP A 439 12.50 -1.11 -29.52
CA ASP A 439 13.78 -1.50 -30.08
C ASP A 439 14.83 -1.57 -28.95
N LYS A 440 16.05 -2.01 -29.25
CA LYS A 440 17.11 -2.19 -28.28
C LYS A 440 17.37 -0.90 -27.49
N PRO A 441 17.30 -0.93 -26.13
CA PRO A 441 17.63 0.25 -25.33
C PRO A 441 19.13 0.55 -25.40
N VAL A 442 19.48 1.83 -25.32
CA VAL A 442 20.87 2.33 -25.41
C VAL A 442 21.22 3.10 -24.16
N LEU A 443 22.07 2.51 -23.32
CA LEU A 443 22.70 3.18 -22.19
C LEU A 443 23.95 3.89 -22.71
N LYS A 444 24.13 5.16 -22.34
CA LYS A 444 25.27 5.99 -22.73
C LYS A 444 26.28 6.07 -21.59
N GLU A 445 27.48 6.53 -21.91
CA GLU A 445 28.51 6.81 -20.92
C GLU A 445 27.99 7.74 -19.81
N ALA A 446 28.38 7.42 -18.58
CA ALA A 446 28.03 8.18 -17.39
C ALA A 446 29.27 8.48 -16.56
N ALA A 447 29.22 9.55 -15.78
CA ALA A 447 30.24 9.85 -14.78
C ALA A 447 29.57 10.38 -13.51
N GLY A 448 30.19 10.14 -12.37
CA GLY A 448 29.74 10.68 -11.09
C GLY A 448 30.65 10.27 -9.95
N LYS A 449 30.18 10.36 -8.71
CA LYS A 449 31.01 10.13 -7.51
C LYS A 449 30.35 9.16 -6.56
N VAL A 450 31.19 8.39 -5.87
CA VAL A 450 30.77 7.54 -4.75
C VAL A 450 30.05 8.39 -3.70
N GLY A 451 28.88 7.94 -3.26
CA GLY A 451 28.03 8.66 -2.30
C GLY A 451 27.09 9.70 -2.90
N GLU A 452 27.16 9.96 -4.20
CA GLU A 452 26.22 10.81 -4.94
C GLU A 452 25.36 9.96 -5.89
N ALA A 453 24.18 10.45 -6.26
CA ALA A 453 23.38 9.78 -7.30
C ALA A 453 24.08 9.92 -8.67
N VAL A 454 24.21 8.81 -9.39
CA VAL A 454 24.81 8.76 -10.74
C VAL A 454 23.71 8.55 -11.77
N GLN A 455 23.63 9.45 -12.73
CA GLN A 455 22.69 9.38 -13.85
C GLN A 455 23.32 8.64 -15.02
N ILE A 456 22.70 7.55 -15.47
CA ILE A 456 23.04 6.84 -16.71
C ILE A 456 22.06 7.28 -17.79
N PRO A 457 22.45 8.19 -18.72
CA PRO A 457 21.57 8.61 -19.79
C PRO A 457 21.17 7.41 -20.63
N THR A 458 19.88 7.21 -20.83
CA THR A 458 19.32 5.99 -21.41
C THR A 458 18.27 6.34 -22.45
N ILE A 459 18.49 5.90 -23.69
CA ILE A 459 17.46 5.89 -24.71
C ILE A 459 16.69 4.58 -24.53
N PHE A 460 15.51 4.65 -23.92
CA PHE A 460 14.73 3.46 -23.58
C PHE A 460 14.13 2.77 -24.81
N ASN A 461 13.93 3.45 -25.94
CA ASN A 461 13.34 2.86 -27.15
C ASN A 461 12.07 2.03 -26.88
N GLY A 462 11.14 2.60 -26.10
CA GLY A 462 9.88 1.95 -25.71
C GLY A 462 9.99 0.87 -24.63
N ASN A 463 11.17 0.62 -24.07
CA ASN A 463 11.34 -0.33 -22.97
C ASN A 463 11.06 0.32 -21.61
N HIS A 464 10.55 -0.46 -20.67
CA HIS A 464 10.48 -0.08 -19.26
C HIS A 464 11.45 -0.94 -18.44
N LEU A 465 12.18 -0.31 -17.54
CA LEU A 465 13.14 -0.99 -16.67
C LEU A 465 12.42 -1.93 -15.71
N GLU A 466 12.88 -3.18 -15.61
CA GLU A 466 12.32 -4.18 -14.71
C GLU A 466 13.18 -4.37 -13.46
N SER A 467 14.49 -4.61 -13.63
CA SER A 467 15.38 -4.90 -12.51
C SER A 467 16.85 -4.66 -12.86
N LEU A 468 17.66 -4.41 -11.83
CA LEU A 468 19.11 -4.32 -11.91
C LEU A 468 19.76 -5.35 -10.97
N ILE A 469 20.75 -6.07 -11.47
CA ILE A 469 21.71 -6.84 -10.64
C ILE A 469 23.08 -6.25 -10.89
N VAL A 470 23.86 -6.01 -9.84
CA VAL A 470 25.23 -5.52 -9.96
C VAL A 470 26.21 -6.50 -9.33
N LYS A 471 27.23 -6.87 -10.10
CA LYS A 471 28.28 -7.81 -9.72
C LYS A 471 29.64 -7.12 -9.73
N ASP A 472 30.46 -7.40 -8.73
CA ASP A 472 31.87 -6.98 -8.70
C ASP A 472 32.76 -7.92 -9.56
N SER A 473 34.07 -7.70 -9.53
CA SER A 473 35.06 -8.52 -10.27
C SER A 473 35.18 -9.96 -9.77
N ASN A 474 34.72 -10.26 -8.55
CA ASN A 474 34.63 -11.62 -7.99
C ASN A 474 33.29 -12.29 -8.30
N ASN A 475 32.40 -11.61 -9.03
CA ASN A 475 31.03 -12.03 -9.31
C ASN A 475 30.13 -12.06 -8.06
N ASP A 476 30.48 -11.30 -7.02
CA ASP A 476 29.67 -11.12 -5.81
C ASP A 476 28.66 -9.99 -6.00
N SER A 477 27.46 -10.12 -5.40
CA SER A 477 26.45 -9.05 -5.43
C SER A 477 26.85 -7.88 -4.52
N VAL A 478 26.63 -6.68 -5.02
CA VAL A 478 26.82 -5.41 -4.28
C VAL A 478 25.49 -4.72 -3.95
N ALA A 479 24.37 -5.43 -4.06
CA ALA A 479 23.08 -4.95 -3.58
C ALA A 479 23.02 -4.94 -2.04
N ASN A 480 22.15 -4.09 -1.48
CA ASN A 480 21.81 -4.09 -0.05
C ASN A 480 21.37 -5.47 0.43
N ASN A 481 20.54 -6.16 -0.36
CA ASN A 481 20.18 -7.55 -0.13
C ASN A 481 20.98 -8.47 -1.07
N LYS A 482 22.13 -8.95 -0.57
CA LYS A 482 23.02 -9.83 -1.33
C LYS A 482 22.45 -11.21 -1.63
N GLU A 483 21.49 -11.69 -0.85
CA GLU A 483 20.85 -13.00 -1.07
C GLU A 483 19.89 -12.96 -2.26
N LEU A 484 19.15 -11.86 -2.41
CA LEU A 484 18.26 -11.63 -3.55
C LEU A 484 18.99 -11.09 -4.78
N GLU A 485 20.17 -10.50 -4.60
CA GLU A 485 21.06 -9.93 -5.62
C GLU A 485 20.55 -8.70 -6.39
N TYR A 486 19.26 -8.43 -6.35
CA TYR A 486 18.63 -7.30 -7.01
C TYR A 486 18.79 -6.01 -6.21
N LEU A 487 19.06 -4.90 -6.92
CA LEU A 487 18.91 -3.57 -6.34
C LEU A 487 17.43 -3.32 -6.01
N GLN A 488 17.18 -2.63 -4.90
CA GLN A 488 15.85 -2.19 -4.49
C GLN A 488 15.44 -0.88 -5.20
N HIS A 489 14.24 -0.86 -5.78
CA HIS A 489 13.70 0.32 -6.43
C HIS A 489 13.48 1.47 -5.43
N SER A 490 13.74 2.70 -5.88
CA SER A 490 13.64 3.95 -5.11
C SER A 490 14.52 4.02 -3.85
N LEU A 491 15.38 3.02 -3.62
CA LEU A 491 16.41 3.05 -2.58
C LEU A 491 17.80 3.01 -3.23
N GLU A 492 18.05 2.01 -4.08
CA GLU A 492 19.33 1.78 -4.72
C GLU A 492 19.35 2.26 -6.17
N PHE A 493 18.20 2.21 -6.85
CA PHE A 493 18.06 2.73 -8.21
C PHE A 493 16.67 3.32 -8.46
N MET A 494 16.54 4.15 -9.47
CA MET A 494 15.25 4.66 -9.95
C MET A 494 15.30 4.95 -11.45
N PRO A 495 14.35 4.46 -12.26
CA PRO A 495 14.21 4.90 -13.65
C PRO A 495 13.62 6.32 -13.70
N GLY A 496 14.16 7.17 -14.56
CA GLY A 496 13.57 8.44 -14.98
C GLY A 496 13.06 8.37 -16.42
N GLU A 497 12.69 9.53 -16.98
CA GLU A 497 12.18 9.64 -18.35
C GLU A 497 13.26 9.31 -19.40
N ASP A 498 14.49 9.79 -19.21
CA ASP A 498 15.59 9.68 -20.16
C ASP A 498 16.86 9.03 -19.58
N SER A 499 16.76 8.48 -18.37
CA SER A 499 17.92 8.03 -17.59
C SER A 499 17.58 6.94 -16.59
N ILE A 500 18.59 6.16 -16.20
CA ILE A 500 18.55 5.29 -15.02
C ILE A 500 19.42 5.94 -13.95
N TYR A 501 18.85 6.20 -12.77
CA TYR A 501 19.59 6.75 -11.63
C TYR A 501 20.05 5.62 -10.73
N LEU A 502 21.36 5.56 -10.47
CA LEU A 502 21.95 4.81 -9.38
C LEU A 502 21.99 5.74 -8.17
N LEU A 503 21.27 5.42 -7.10
CA LEU A 503 21.05 6.33 -5.97
C LEU A 503 22.22 6.29 -4.98
N SER A 504 22.33 7.32 -4.13
CA SER A 504 23.43 7.47 -3.17
C SER A 504 23.56 6.28 -2.21
N ASP A 505 22.45 5.66 -1.82
CA ASP A 505 22.47 4.51 -0.92
C ASP A 505 23.16 3.30 -1.56
N PHE A 506 23.08 3.17 -2.88
CA PHE A 506 23.86 2.20 -3.63
C PHE A 506 25.30 2.68 -3.89
N THR A 507 25.47 3.87 -4.45
CA THR A 507 26.80 4.33 -4.90
C THR A 507 27.77 4.52 -3.74
N SER A 508 27.30 4.81 -2.52
CA SER A 508 28.11 4.90 -1.30
C SER A 508 28.75 3.57 -0.87
N GLN A 509 28.26 2.44 -1.39
CA GLN A 509 28.81 1.10 -1.10
C GLN A 509 29.95 0.71 -2.05
N LEU A 510 30.11 1.43 -3.16
CA LEU A 510 31.11 1.12 -4.17
C LEU A 510 32.51 1.48 -3.68
N GLN A 511 33.45 0.56 -3.93
CA GLN A 511 34.88 0.75 -3.71
C GLN A 511 35.62 0.79 -5.06
N ASP A 512 36.88 1.18 -5.05
CA ASP A 512 37.73 1.15 -6.25
C ASP A 512 37.73 -0.25 -6.87
N GLY A 513 37.38 -0.35 -8.16
CA GLY A 513 37.17 -1.64 -8.83
C GLY A 513 36.30 -1.56 -10.08
N GLU A 514 36.03 -2.75 -10.65
CA GLU A 514 35.17 -2.95 -11.81
C GLU A 514 33.86 -3.62 -11.40
N TYR A 515 32.75 -3.16 -11.96
CA TYR A 515 31.42 -3.71 -11.73
C TYR A 515 30.68 -3.92 -13.05
N THR A 516 29.85 -4.96 -13.09
CA THR A 516 28.95 -5.24 -14.21
C THR A 516 27.50 -5.14 -13.73
N ILE A 517 26.75 -4.25 -14.35
CA ILE A 517 25.30 -4.11 -14.17
C ILE A 517 24.60 -4.95 -15.24
N HIS A 518 23.78 -5.89 -14.79
CA HIS A 518 22.83 -6.60 -15.61
C HIS A 518 21.50 -5.86 -15.58
N VAL A 519 21.20 -5.15 -16.65
CA VAL A 519 19.97 -4.37 -16.82
C VAL A 519 18.94 -5.24 -17.52
N THR A 520 17.80 -5.49 -16.88
CA THR A 520 16.67 -6.23 -17.47
C THR A 520 15.47 -5.31 -17.66
N PHE A 521 14.84 -5.39 -18.82
CA PHE A 521 13.64 -4.64 -19.18
C PHE A 521 12.43 -5.57 -19.28
N PHE A 522 11.23 -5.03 -19.06
CA PHE A 522 9.98 -5.79 -19.13
C PHE A 522 9.66 -6.39 -20.51
N SER A 523 10.29 -5.87 -21.57
CA SER A 523 10.27 -6.48 -22.91
C SER A 523 11.03 -7.81 -23.02
N GLY A 524 11.77 -8.18 -21.98
CA GLY A 524 12.70 -9.31 -21.97
C GLY A 524 14.10 -8.96 -22.47
N MET A 525 14.33 -7.75 -22.98
CA MET A 525 15.66 -7.31 -23.40
C MET A 525 16.60 -7.17 -22.20
N ARG A 526 17.88 -7.44 -22.45
CA ARG A 526 18.95 -7.35 -21.45
C ARG A 526 20.13 -6.56 -21.98
N VAL A 527 20.68 -5.67 -21.16
CA VAL A 527 21.88 -4.89 -21.47
C VAL A 527 22.90 -5.08 -20.35
N LEU A 528 24.16 -5.27 -20.72
CA LEU A 528 25.28 -5.18 -19.78
C LEU A 528 25.81 -3.76 -19.81
N TYR A 529 26.08 -3.21 -18.63
CA TYR A 529 26.69 -1.90 -18.46
C TYR A 529 27.81 -2.02 -17.45
N HIS A 530 28.95 -1.38 -17.69
CA HIS A 530 30.13 -1.54 -16.85
C HIS A 530 30.41 -0.26 -16.09
N LEU A 531 30.71 -0.37 -14.79
CA LEU A 531 31.20 0.73 -13.97
C LEU A 531 32.66 0.48 -13.60
N HIS A 532 33.47 1.53 -13.72
CA HIS A 532 34.81 1.60 -13.17
C HIS A 532 34.84 2.66 -12.08
N VAL A 533 35.31 2.30 -10.88
CA VAL A 533 35.48 3.20 -9.76
C VAL A 533 36.97 3.33 -9.45
N GLU A 534 37.46 4.57 -9.42
CA GLU A 534 38.86 4.86 -9.12
C GLU A 534 38.96 6.17 -8.34
N ASN A 535 39.57 6.14 -7.16
CA ASN A 535 39.70 7.28 -6.26
C ASN A 535 38.36 7.98 -5.95
N GLY A 536 37.27 7.20 -5.83
CA GLY A 536 35.92 7.69 -5.57
C GLY A 536 35.19 8.31 -6.77
N GLU A 537 35.80 8.33 -7.96
CA GLU A 537 35.16 8.73 -9.21
C GLU A 537 34.58 7.49 -9.91
N ILE A 538 33.33 7.58 -10.37
CA ILE A 538 32.61 6.52 -11.08
C ILE A 538 32.57 6.88 -12.56
N LYS A 539 32.95 5.95 -13.44
CA LYS A 539 32.77 6.03 -14.90
C LYS A 539 31.99 4.83 -15.38
N GLY A 540 30.90 5.05 -16.10
CA GLY A 540 30.05 4.00 -16.67
C GLY A 540 30.12 3.98 -18.19
N LYS A 541 30.03 2.80 -18.81
CA LYS A 541 29.92 2.63 -20.27
C LYS A 541 29.26 1.32 -20.70
#